data_AF-A0A1C7NR57-F1
#
_entry.id   AF-A0A1C7NR57-F1
#
_cell.length_a   1.000
_cell.length_b   1.000
_cell.length_c   1.000
_cell.angle_alpha   90.00
_cell.angle_beta   90.00
_cell.angle_gamma   90.00
#
_symmetry.space_group_name_H-M   'P 1'
#
loop_
_entity.id
_entity.type
_entity.pdbx_description
1 polymer ?
#
loop_
_entity_poly.entity_id
_entity_poly.type
_entity_poly.pdbx_seq_one_letter_code
_entity_poly.pdbx_strand_id
1 'polypeptide(L)'
;MSNLHIAQKVANVVVYLFFLSATVYSLVGPAPDENGGILDGQTYITPSYWIEYVWTLIHVLLGGFVIYQWFEPAHEAAIHGVGWHFVLSVLLNAAWLTLLRQGHYIIGFIFSLLTAASVSFVFYRLSKEYPTNSWWDKLFVHAPFSLWHGWIVFSVVINFFQAFTSVKKDGPSLLIRILVILAILLLTVTAVGYVEYKKKRGDVTGALVIGLGLLAIFTNQHDAWIHWTALAGAIITLIYPARPYVFRLVGRSDSENAPLLG
;
A
#
# COMPACT_ATOMS: atom_id res chain seq x y z
N MET A 1 -23.85 -21.96 7.47
CA MET A 1 -23.67 -20.58 6.94
C MET A 1 -25.03 -19.93 6.79
N SER A 2 -25.22 -18.70 7.27
CA SER A 2 -26.48 -17.96 7.08
C SER A 2 -26.58 -17.39 5.66
N ASN A 3 -27.79 -17.06 5.21
CA ASN A 3 -28.00 -16.38 3.91
C ASN A 3 -27.22 -15.07 3.80
N LEU A 4 -27.07 -14.35 4.92
CA LEU A 4 -26.29 -13.12 4.99
C LEU A 4 -24.78 -13.37 4.76
N HIS A 5 -24.23 -14.44 5.32
CA HIS A 5 -22.81 -14.79 5.12
C HIS A 5 -22.53 -15.14 3.66
N ILE A 6 -23.46 -15.84 3.01
CA ILE A 6 -23.35 -16.16 1.59
C ILE A 6 -23.43 -14.88 0.74
N ALA A 7 -24.41 -14.02 1.01
CA ALA A 7 -24.56 -12.74 0.31
C ALA A 7 -23.29 -11.88 0.42
N GLN A 8 -22.65 -11.85 1.58
CA GLN A 8 -21.42 -11.11 1.78
C GLN A 8 -20.23 -11.69 1.00
N LYS A 9 -20.05 -13.02 1.00
CA LYS A 9 -18.99 -13.67 0.19
C LYS A 9 -19.19 -13.42 -1.30
N VAL A 10 -20.44 -13.49 -1.77
CA VAL A 10 -20.80 -13.16 -3.16
C VAL A 10 -20.52 -11.70 -3.45
N ALA A 11 -20.87 -10.78 -2.55
CA ALA A 11 -20.56 -9.36 -2.71
C ALA A 11 -19.05 -9.12 -2.83
N ASN A 12 -18.21 -9.79 -2.02
CA ASN A 12 -16.76 -9.75 -2.14
C ASN A 12 -16.28 -10.21 -3.54
N VAL A 13 -16.87 -11.27 -4.09
CA VAL A 13 -16.55 -11.72 -5.47
C VAL A 13 -16.91 -10.65 -6.49
N VAL A 14 -18.12 -10.09 -6.41
CA VAL A 14 -18.62 -9.10 -7.37
C VAL A 14 -17.78 -7.82 -7.34
N VAL A 15 -17.49 -7.27 -6.15
CA VAL A 15 -16.68 -6.05 -6.06
C VAL A 15 -15.23 -6.28 -6.47
N TYR A 16 -14.67 -7.46 -6.21
CA TYR A 16 -13.35 -7.81 -6.71
C TYR A 16 -13.31 -7.85 -8.24
N LEU A 17 -14.29 -8.49 -8.89
CA LEU A 17 -14.37 -8.53 -10.35
C LEU A 17 -14.55 -7.13 -10.94
N PHE A 18 -15.37 -6.29 -10.32
CA PHE A 18 -15.50 -4.88 -10.68
C PHE A 18 -14.16 -4.15 -10.56
N PHE A 19 -13.46 -4.32 -9.43
CA PHE A 19 -12.18 -3.65 -9.16
C PHE A 19 -11.11 -4.06 -10.18
N LEU A 20 -10.96 -5.37 -10.41
CA LEU A 20 -10.05 -5.92 -11.41
C LEU A 20 -10.35 -5.37 -12.80
N SER A 21 -11.64 -5.32 -13.18
CA SER A 21 -12.07 -4.80 -14.48
C SER A 21 -11.72 -3.33 -14.64
N ALA A 22 -11.93 -2.52 -13.60
CA ALA A 22 -11.60 -1.09 -13.62
C ALA A 22 -10.08 -0.83 -13.75
N THR A 23 -9.26 -1.67 -13.12
CA THR A 23 -7.80 -1.60 -13.24
C THR A 23 -7.32 -2.07 -14.61
N VAL A 24 -7.83 -3.19 -15.13
CA VAL A 24 -7.50 -3.67 -16.48
C VAL A 24 -7.92 -2.66 -17.53
N TYR A 25 -9.10 -2.06 -17.40
CA TYR A 25 -9.54 -0.97 -18.27
C TYR A 25 -8.58 0.23 -18.21
N SER A 26 -7.99 0.53 -17.05
CA SER A 26 -6.97 1.58 -16.96
C SER A 26 -5.65 1.25 -17.66
N LEU A 27 -5.34 -0.03 -17.86
CA LEU A 27 -4.09 -0.48 -18.51
C LEU A 27 -4.25 -0.69 -20.02
N VAL A 28 -5.44 -1.11 -20.47
CA VAL A 28 -5.72 -1.51 -21.87
C VAL A 28 -6.68 -0.55 -22.58
N GLY A 29 -7.38 0.30 -21.82
CA GLY A 29 -8.30 1.30 -22.36
C GLY A 29 -7.59 2.39 -23.18
N PRO A 30 -8.37 3.22 -23.90
CA PRO A 30 -7.81 4.32 -24.67
C PRO A 30 -6.90 5.18 -23.79
N ALA A 31 -5.71 5.52 -24.30
CA ALA A 31 -4.82 6.44 -23.62
C ALA A 31 -5.58 7.73 -23.32
N PRO A 32 -5.42 8.33 -22.12
CA PRO A 32 -5.85 9.70 -21.90
C PRO A 32 -5.27 10.56 -23.01
N ASP A 33 -6.17 11.31 -23.63
CA ASP A 33 -5.97 12.31 -24.65
C ASP A 33 -4.56 12.92 -24.63
N GLU A 34 -3.83 12.68 -25.72
CA GLU A 34 -2.44 13.07 -25.99
C GLU A 34 -2.20 14.60 -25.91
N ASN A 35 -3.26 15.37 -25.69
CA ASN A 35 -3.27 16.82 -25.51
C ASN A 35 -3.19 17.27 -24.04
N GLY A 36 -3.34 16.36 -23.08
CA GLY A 36 -3.10 16.62 -21.66
C GLY A 36 -1.61 16.62 -21.38
N GLY A 37 -1.01 17.82 -21.34
CA GLY A 37 0.42 18.01 -21.21
C GLY A 37 1.03 17.10 -20.13
N ILE A 38 2.15 16.46 -20.47
CA ILE A 38 2.92 15.46 -19.69
C ILE A 38 3.26 15.92 -18.25
N LEU A 39 2.92 17.15 -17.88
CA LEU A 39 3.16 17.78 -16.58
C LEU A 39 1.91 17.97 -15.71
N ASP A 40 0.68 17.76 -16.22
CA ASP A 40 -0.52 18.04 -15.43
C ASP A 40 -0.69 17.02 -14.30
N GLY A 41 -0.69 17.51 -13.06
CA GLY A 41 -0.65 16.69 -11.84
C GLY A 41 0.71 16.06 -11.51
N GLN A 42 1.79 16.36 -12.23
CA GLN A 42 3.13 15.93 -11.84
C GLN A 42 3.73 16.83 -10.75
N THR A 43 4.54 16.21 -9.89
CA THR A 43 5.19 16.86 -8.75
C THR A 43 6.60 16.32 -8.54
N TYR A 44 7.35 16.97 -7.65
CA TYR A 44 8.70 16.54 -7.29
C TYR A 44 8.75 15.30 -6.39
N ILE A 45 7.63 14.61 -6.17
CA ILE A 45 7.59 13.29 -5.53
C ILE A 45 6.90 12.24 -6.42
N THR A 46 6.52 12.59 -7.65
CA THR A 46 5.87 11.66 -8.58
C THR A 46 6.77 10.44 -8.83
N PRO A 47 6.28 9.21 -8.61
CA PRO A 47 7.04 7.99 -8.87
C PRO A 47 7.04 7.63 -10.36
N SER A 48 7.97 6.77 -10.76
CA SER A 48 8.01 6.18 -12.11
C SER A 48 6.78 5.31 -12.37
N TYR A 49 6.29 5.30 -13.61
CA TYR A 49 5.09 4.58 -14.02
C TYR A 49 5.10 3.07 -13.71
N TRP A 50 6.26 2.42 -13.69
CA TRP A 50 6.36 0.98 -13.39
C TRP A 50 5.78 0.62 -12.01
N ILE A 51 5.68 1.58 -11.08
CA ILE A 51 5.11 1.32 -9.76
C ILE A 51 3.65 0.85 -9.82
N GLU A 52 2.92 1.20 -10.89
CA GLU A 52 1.54 0.77 -11.11
C GLU A 52 1.38 -0.76 -11.18
N TYR A 53 2.45 -1.51 -11.49
CA TYR A 53 2.44 -2.98 -11.43
C TYR A 53 2.21 -3.55 -10.03
N VAL A 54 2.34 -2.74 -8.96
CA VAL A 54 1.91 -3.13 -7.61
C VAL A 54 0.42 -3.47 -7.58
N TRP A 55 -0.41 -2.80 -8.39
CA TRP A 55 -1.82 -3.15 -8.51
C TRP A 55 -2.01 -4.58 -8.99
N THR A 56 -1.22 -5.06 -9.94
CA THR A 56 -1.31 -6.45 -10.41
C THR A 56 -1.08 -7.42 -9.24
N LEU A 57 -0.07 -7.17 -8.40
CA LEU A 57 0.20 -8.00 -7.23
C LEU A 57 -0.95 -7.96 -6.21
N ILE A 58 -1.50 -6.78 -5.93
CA ILE A 58 -2.68 -6.61 -5.06
C ILE A 58 -3.87 -7.43 -5.59
N HIS A 59 -4.15 -7.33 -6.90
CA HIS A 59 -5.27 -8.03 -7.52
C HIS A 59 -5.10 -9.56 -7.54
N VAL A 60 -3.87 -10.06 -7.71
CA VAL A 60 -3.58 -11.50 -7.63
C VAL A 60 -3.85 -12.01 -6.21
N LEU A 61 -3.38 -11.31 -5.18
CA LEU A 61 -3.61 -11.70 -3.79
C LEU A 61 -5.08 -11.58 -3.39
N LEU A 62 -5.78 -10.53 -3.85
CA LEU A 62 -7.23 -10.39 -3.64
C LEU A 62 -8.03 -11.47 -4.37
N GLY A 63 -7.57 -11.93 -5.55
CA GLY A 63 -8.17 -13.09 -6.22
C GLY A 63 -8.02 -14.35 -5.39
N GLY A 64 -6.83 -14.56 -4.81
CA GLY A 64 -6.58 -15.60 -3.82
C GLY A 64 -7.51 -15.50 -2.61
N PHE A 65 -7.69 -14.30 -2.04
CA PHE A 65 -8.65 -14.05 -0.94
C PHE A 65 -10.08 -14.43 -1.33
N VAL A 66 -10.55 -14.00 -2.50
CA VAL A 66 -11.92 -14.19 -2.95
C VAL A 66 -12.25 -15.67 -3.20
N ILE A 67 -11.25 -16.47 -3.53
CA ILE A 67 -11.35 -17.95 -3.60
C ILE A 67 -11.25 -18.54 -2.18
N TYR A 68 -10.26 -18.12 -1.40
CA TYR A 68 -9.94 -18.72 -0.10
C TYR A 68 -11.02 -18.47 0.96
N GLN A 69 -11.78 -17.36 0.89
CA GLN A 69 -12.90 -17.06 1.79
C GLN A 69 -14.00 -18.14 1.81
N TRP A 70 -14.05 -19.02 0.81
CA TRP A 70 -15.01 -20.11 0.73
C TRP A 70 -14.62 -21.32 1.59
N PHE A 71 -13.37 -21.42 2.02
CA PHE A 71 -12.86 -22.49 2.87
C PHE A 71 -13.09 -22.19 4.35
N GLU A 72 -13.23 -23.25 5.15
CA GLU A 72 -13.50 -23.16 6.58
C GLU A 72 -12.48 -22.32 7.37
N PRO A 73 -11.15 -22.45 7.15
CA PRO A 73 -10.16 -21.68 7.92
C PRO A 73 -10.28 -20.16 7.72
N ALA A 74 -10.76 -19.73 6.56
CA ALA A 74 -10.90 -18.31 6.23
C ALA A 74 -12.24 -17.71 6.65
N HIS A 75 -13.22 -18.53 7.08
CA HIS A 75 -14.61 -18.11 7.20
C HIS A 75 -14.79 -16.93 8.16
N GLU A 76 -14.29 -17.07 9.38
CA GLU A 76 -14.42 -16.07 10.44
C GLU A 76 -13.74 -14.75 10.05
N ALA A 77 -12.51 -14.83 9.52
CA ALA A 77 -11.76 -13.66 9.12
C ALA A 77 -12.38 -12.95 7.89
N ALA A 78 -12.93 -13.69 6.93
CA ALA A 78 -13.57 -13.11 5.76
C ALA A 78 -14.93 -12.47 6.08
N ILE A 79 -15.76 -13.14 6.89
CA ILE A 79 -17.10 -12.62 7.23
C ILE A 79 -16.99 -11.50 8.25
N HIS A 80 -16.28 -11.72 9.35
CA HIS A 80 -16.28 -10.77 10.45
C HIS A 80 -15.09 -9.83 10.39
N GLY A 81 -13.89 -10.31 10.06
CA GLY A 81 -12.70 -9.44 9.94
C GLY A 81 -12.77 -8.47 8.76
N VAL A 82 -12.94 -8.98 7.55
CA VAL A 82 -13.05 -8.17 6.32
C VAL A 82 -14.42 -7.53 6.21
N GLY A 83 -15.49 -8.30 6.36
CA GLY A 83 -16.82 -7.70 6.42
C GLY A 83 -17.27 -7.08 5.10
N TRP A 84 -18.29 -6.22 5.22
CA TRP A 84 -18.70 -5.28 4.16
C TRP A 84 -17.69 -4.14 3.92
N HIS A 85 -16.63 -4.05 4.72
CA HIS A 85 -15.63 -2.99 4.56
C HIS A 85 -14.84 -3.16 3.28
N PHE A 86 -14.66 -4.38 2.78
CA PHE A 86 -14.02 -4.60 1.46
C PHE A 86 -14.83 -3.96 0.32
N VAL A 87 -16.15 -4.12 0.35
CA VAL A 87 -17.06 -3.46 -0.61
C VAL A 87 -16.88 -1.94 -0.55
N LEU A 88 -16.90 -1.36 0.66
CA LEU A 88 -16.70 0.07 0.85
C LEU A 88 -15.32 0.53 0.36
N SER A 89 -14.25 -0.22 0.68
CA SER A 89 -12.88 0.08 0.25
C SER A 89 -12.76 0.11 -1.27
N VAL A 90 -13.37 -0.85 -1.97
CA VAL A 90 -13.36 -0.89 -3.44
C VAL A 90 -14.12 0.30 -4.05
N LEU A 91 -15.29 0.64 -3.51
CA LEU A 91 -16.09 1.77 -4.03
C LEU A 91 -15.38 3.11 -3.82
N LEU A 92 -14.81 3.34 -2.63
CA LEU A 92 -14.02 4.53 -2.34
C LEU A 92 -12.77 4.62 -3.23
N ASN A 93 -12.11 3.48 -3.47
CA ASN A 93 -10.94 3.41 -4.35
C ASN A 93 -11.29 3.75 -5.80
N ALA A 94 -12.39 3.19 -6.33
CA ALA A 94 -12.84 3.49 -7.67
C ALA A 94 -13.20 4.97 -7.85
N ALA A 95 -13.86 5.58 -6.86
CA ALA A 95 -14.15 7.01 -6.86
C ALA A 95 -12.86 7.85 -6.82
N TRP A 96 -11.92 7.51 -5.93
CA TRP A 96 -10.61 8.15 -5.84
C TRP A 96 -9.86 8.16 -7.18
N LEU A 97 -9.67 7.00 -7.81
CA LEU A 97 -8.94 6.90 -9.08
C LEU A 97 -9.66 7.62 -10.23
N THR A 98 -10.99 7.64 -10.22
CA THR A 98 -11.78 8.37 -11.22
C THR A 98 -11.60 9.89 -11.07
N LEU A 99 -11.64 10.40 -9.85
CA LEU A 99 -11.42 11.82 -9.56
C LEU A 99 -10.02 12.29 -9.98
N LEU A 100 -8.98 11.48 -9.72
CA LEU A 100 -7.63 11.81 -10.17
C LEU A 100 -7.51 11.82 -11.69
N ARG A 101 -8.12 10.86 -12.38
CA ARG A 101 -8.14 10.82 -13.86
C ARG A 101 -8.84 12.03 -14.47
N GLN A 102 -9.82 12.60 -13.78
CA GLN A 102 -10.53 13.82 -14.21
C GLN A 102 -9.81 15.12 -13.81
N GLY A 103 -8.62 15.06 -13.20
CA GLY A 103 -7.87 16.23 -12.75
C GLY A 103 -8.39 16.87 -11.46
N HIS A 104 -9.37 16.25 -10.77
CA HIS A 104 -9.92 16.75 -9.51
C HIS A 104 -9.04 16.37 -8.30
N TYR A 105 -7.79 16.85 -8.28
CA TYR A 105 -6.76 16.37 -7.33
C TYR A 105 -7.09 16.58 -5.84
N ILE A 106 -7.70 17.71 -5.46
CA ILE A 106 -8.07 17.98 -4.05
C ILE A 106 -9.17 17.01 -3.58
N ILE A 107 -10.22 16.83 -4.38
CA ILE A 107 -11.32 15.90 -4.05
C ILE A 107 -10.79 14.47 -4.09
N GLY A 108 -9.94 14.14 -5.08
CA GLY A 108 -9.24 12.88 -5.17
C GLY A 108 -8.42 12.57 -3.91
N PHE A 109 -7.67 13.54 -3.40
CA PHE A 109 -6.91 13.40 -2.15
C PHE A 109 -7.82 13.14 -0.93
N ILE A 110 -8.99 13.79 -0.85
CA ILE A 110 -9.97 13.47 0.21
C ILE A 110 -10.44 12.01 0.09
N PHE A 111 -10.74 11.55 -1.13
CA PHE A 111 -11.14 10.16 -1.35
C PHE A 111 -10.00 9.15 -1.14
N SER A 112 -8.73 9.53 -1.35
CA SER A 112 -7.59 8.69 -0.98
C SER A 112 -7.49 8.52 0.53
N LEU A 113 -7.76 9.57 1.32
CA LEU A 113 -7.83 9.48 2.78
C LEU A 113 -8.99 8.61 3.26
N LEU A 114 -10.17 8.71 2.64
CA LEU A 114 -11.31 7.84 2.95
C LEU A 114 -11.00 6.38 2.62
N THR A 115 -10.38 6.13 1.48
CA THR A 115 -9.91 4.80 1.08
C THR A 115 -8.88 4.27 2.08
N ALA A 116 -7.92 5.10 2.49
CA ALA A 116 -6.93 4.74 3.49
C ALA A 116 -7.59 4.34 4.80
N ALA A 117 -8.52 5.16 5.33
CA ALA A 117 -9.24 4.84 6.55
C ALA A 117 -10.01 3.51 6.45
N SER A 118 -10.68 3.26 5.33
CA SER A 118 -11.43 2.01 5.09
C SER A 118 -10.51 0.78 5.05
N VAL A 119 -9.40 0.86 4.31
CA VAL A 119 -8.43 -0.25 4.20
C VAL A 119 -7.66 -0.45 5.51
N SER A 120 -7.27 0.62 6.20
CA SER A 120 -6.63 0.58 7.51
C SER A 120 -7.52 -0.09 8.56
N PHE A 121 -8.83 0.16 8.51
CA PHE A 121 -9.78 -0.51 9.38
C PHE A 121 -9.74 -2.03 9.19
N VAL A 122 -9.83 -2.52 7.94
CA VAL A 122 -9.75 -3.96 7.64
C VAL A 122 -8.39 -4.53 8.06
N PHE A 123 -7.30 -3.86 7.69
CA PHE A 123 -5.94 -4.28 8.03
C PHE A 123 -5.75 -4.42 9.55
N TYR A 124 -6.16 -3.42 10.33
CA TYR A 124 -6.03 -3.43 11.77
C TYR A 124 -6.90 -4.52 12.40
N ARG A 125 -8.15 -4.64 11.94
CA ARG A 125 -9.11 -5.62 12.47
C ARG A 125 -8.64 -7.05 12.23
N LEU A 126 -8.21 -7.37 11.01
CA LEU A 126 -7.58 -8.65 10.70
C LEU A 126 -6.36 -8.88 11.59
N SER A 127 -5.47 -7.89 11.68
CA SER A 127 -4.24 -8.02 12.45
C SER A 127 -4.47 -8.23 13.95
N LYS A 128 -5.50 -7.61 14.55
CA LYS A 128 -5.74 -7.61 16.00
C LYS A 128 -6.73 -8.66 16.47
N GLU A 129 -7.85 -8.82 15.78
CA GLU A 129 -8.97 -9.66 16.21
C GLU A 129 -8.95 -11.05 15.57
N TYR A 130 -8.35 -11.19 14.39
CA TYR A 130 -8.37 -12.43 13.60
C TYR A 130 -6.96 -12.91 13.26
N PRO A 131 -6.15 -13.35 14.24
CA PRO A 131 -4.79 -13.80 13.97
C PRO A 131 -4.73 -15.00 13.04
N THR A 132 -3.68 -15.08 12.23
CA THR A 132 -3.40 -16.18 11.30
C THR A 132 -3.34 -17.53 12.02
N ASN A 133 -4.12 -18.52 11.58
CA ASN A 133 -4.06 -19.90 12.06
C ASN A 133 -3.19 -20.79 11.16
N SER A 134 -3.05 -20.40 9.88
CA SER A 134 -2.25 -21.11 8.89
C SER A 134 -1.42 -20.16 8.02
N TRP A 135 -0.46 -20.73 7.28
CA TRP A 135 0.28 -20.01 6.25
C TRP A 135 -0.66 -19.47 5.16
N TRP A 136 -1.72 -20.22 4.82
CA TRP A 136 -2.70 -19.84 3.82
C TRP A 136 -3.53 -18.64 4.26
N ASP A 137 -3.88 -18.53 5.54
CA ASP A 137 -4.54 -17.33 6.09
C ASP A 137 -3.61 -16.12 5.96
N LYS A 138 -2.32 -16.31 6.28
CA LYS A 138 -1.33 -15.24 6.14
C LYS A 138 -1.25 -14.75 4.69
N LEU A 139 -1.19 -15.66 3.72
CA LEU A 139 -1.05 -15.32 2.31
C LEU A 139 -2.34 -14.76 1.69
N PHE A 140 -3.48 -15.42 1.91
CA PHE A 140 -4.72 -15.10 1.19
C PHE A 140 -5.70 -14.25 1.98
N VAL A 141 -5.52 -14.08 3.29
CA VAL A 141 -6.37 -13.17 4.09
C VAL A 141 -5.59 -11.94 4.50
N HIS A 142 -4.41 -12.08 5.11
CA HIS A 142 -3.70 -10.92 5.65
C HIS A 142 -2.88 -10.16 4.59
N ALA A 143 -2.09 -10.86 3.78
CA ALA A 143 -1.20 -10.24 2.80
C ALA A 143 -1.89 -9.29 1.81
N PRO A 144 -3.07 -9.58 1.21
CA PRO A 144 -3.71 -8.63 0.27
C PRO A 144 -4.05 -7.30 0.93
N PHE A 145 -4.66 -7.31 2.13
CA PHE A 145 -5.06 -6.09 2.82
C PHE A 145 -3.87 -5.35 3.43
N SER A 146 -2.84 -6.07 3.84
CA SER A 146 -1.54 -5.51 4.23
C SER A 146 -0.85 -4.78 3.06
N LEU A 147 -0.75 -5.44 1.92
CA LEU A 147 -0.15 -4.89 0.70
C LEU A 147 -0.93 -3.66 0.23
N TRP A 148 -2.26 -3.74 0.20
CA TRP A 148 -3.12 -2.62 -0.15
C TRP A 148 -3.03 -1.49 0.87
N HIS A 149 -2.91 -1.78 2.16
CA HIS A 149 -2.71 -0.76 3.19
C HIS A 149 -1.39 0.01 3.00
N GLY A 150 -0.29 -0.70 2.75
CA GLY A 150 1.00 -0.06 2.42
C GLY A 150 0.91 0.79 1.16
N TRP A 151 0.21 0.30 0.14
CA TRP A 151 -0.04 1.03 -1.11
C TRP A 151 -0.82 2.33 -0.92
N ILE A 152 -1.93 2.29 -0.18
CA ILE A 152 -2.77 3.47 0.01
C ILE A 152 -2.09 4.51 0.90
N VAL A 153 -1.27 4.09 1.88
CA VAL A 153 -0.46 4.99 2.69
C VAL A 153 0.58 5.72 1.82
N PHE A 154 1.28 5.00 0.95
CA PHE A 154 2.16 5.61 -0.04
C PHE A 154 1.39 6.58 -0.95
N SER A 155 0.25 6.14 -1.48
CA SER A 155 -0.56 6.91 -2.43
C SER A 155 -1.12 8.20 -1.84
N VAL A 156 -1.56 8.19 -0.57
CA VAL A 156 -2.02 9.40 0.14
C VAL A 156 -0.93 10.47 0.19
N VAL A 157 0.32 10.08 0.42
CA VAL A 157 1.45 11.02 0.39
C VAL A 157 1.63 11.59 -1.01
N ILE A 158 1.62 10.76 -2.05
CA ILE A 158 1.72 11.23 -3.44
C ILE A 158 0.57 12.17 -3.80
N ASN A 159 -0.66 11.83 -3.44
CA ASN A 159 -1.84 12.64 -3.76
C ASN A 159 -1.89 13.94 -2.98
N PHE A 160 -1.31 14.01 -1.78
CA PHE A 160 -1.14 15.27 -1.07
C PHE A 160 -0.29 16.24 -1.91
N PHE A 161 0.87 15.80 -2.41
CA PHE A 161 1.68 16.66 -3.27
C PHE A 161 0.97 16.98 -4.56
N GLN A 162 0.29 16.03 -5.19
CA GLN A 162 -0.46 16.24 -6.42
C GLN A 162 -1.59 17.27 -6.25
N ALA A 163 -2.23 17.33 -5.08
CA ALA A 163 -3.30 18.27 -4.79
C ALA A 163 -2.80 19.70 -4.51
N PHE A 164 -1.59 19.86 -3.98
CA PHE A 164 -1.13 21.14 -3.42
C PHE A 164 0.19 21.67 -3.99
N THR A 165 0.84 20.93 -4.90
CA THR A 165 2.13 21.30 -5.49
C THR A 165 2.15 21.00 -6.98
N SER A 166 3.12 21.57 -7.69
CA SER A 166 3.34 21.35 -9.12
C SER A 166 4.80 21.52 -9.48
N VAL A 167 5.20 20.95 -10.62
CA VAL A 167 6.53 21.16 -11.21
C VAL A 167 6.64 22.60 -11.73
N LYS A 168 7.83 23.18 -11.62
CA LYS A 168 8.17 24.53 -12.09
C LYS A 168 9.36 24.46 -13.03
N LYS A 169 9.45 25.39 -13.99
CA LYS A 169 10.54 25.43 -14.99
C LYS A 169 11.92 25.54 -14.35
N ASP A 170 12.05 26.31 -13.28
CA ASP A 170 13.32 26.56 -12.60
C ASP A 170 13.69 25.48 -11.57
N GLY A 171 12.91 24.39 -11.49
CA GLY A 171 13.11 23.32 -10.52
C GLY A 171 12.40 23.55 -9.17
N PRO A 172 12.61 22.65 -8.19
CA PRO A 172 11.94 22.72 -6.89
C PRO A 172 12.55 23.83 -6.04
N SER A 173 11.69 24.61 -5.36
CA SER A 173 12.16 25.54 -4.34
C SER A 173 12.74 24.79 -3.13
N LEU A 174 13.53 25.48 -2.30
CA LEU A 174 14.07 24.90 -1.07
C LEU A 174 12.98 24.33 -0.16
N LEU A 175 11.84 25.04 -0.01
CA LEU A 175 10.71 24.57 0.77
C LEU A 175 10.15 23.24 0.22
N ILE A 176 9.98 23.12 -1.09
CA ILE A 176 9.49 21.89 -1.72
C ILE A 176 10.46 20.74 -1.50
N ARG A 177 11.77 20.96 -1.64
CA ARG A 177 12.78 19.94 -1.32
C ARG A 177 12.65 19.44 0.12
N ILE A 178 12.53 20.35 1.08
CA ILE A 178 12.37 20.00 2.49
C ILE A 178 11.09 19.18 2.71
N LEU A 179 9.96 19.62 2.15
CA LEU A 179 8.68 18.90 2.28
C LEU A 179 8.76 17.49 1.68
N VAL A 180 9.35 17.34 0.49
CA VAL A 180 9.52 16.02 -0.15
C VAL A 180 10.43 15.11 0.68
N ILE A 181 11.53 15.64 1.22
CA ILE A 181 12.42 14.88 2.11
C ILE A 181 11.68 14.42 3.37
N LEU A 182 10.90 15.29 4.01
CA LEU A 182 10.09 14.93 5.17
C LEU A 182 9.04 13.87 4.83
N ALA A 183 8.44 13.93 3.63
CA ALA A 183 7.52 12.92 3.15
C ALA A 183 8.19 11.55 2.91
N ILE A 184 9.38 11.54 2.31
CA ILE A 184 10.19 10.32 2.14
C ILE A 184 10.57 9.74 3.51
N LEU A 185 10.98 10.58 4.45
CA LEU A 185 11.30 10.16 5.81
C LEU A 185 10.08 9.58 6.53
N LEU A 186 8.93 10.22 6.42
CA LEU A 186 7.66 9.73 6.96
C LEU A 186 7.36 8.32 6.42
N LEU A 187 7.41 8.14 5.10
CA LEU A 187 7.18 6.84 4.46
C LEU A 187 8.19 5.79 4.92
N THR A 188 9.47 6.15 5.01
CA THR A 188 10.54 5.26 5.47
C THR A 188 10.29 4.80 6.91
N VAL A 189 9.97 5.73 7.82
CA VAL A 189 9.67 5.43 9.23
C VAL A 189 8.39 4.61 9.35
N THR A 190 7.35 4.90 8.57
CA THR A 190 6.13 4.10 8.54
C THR A 190 6.41 2.65 8.12
N ALA A 191 7.22 2.45 7.08
CA ALA A 191 7.57 1.11 6.62
C ALA A 191 8.42 0.35 7.64
N VAL A 192 9.39 0.99 8.30
CA VAL A 192 10.12 0.42 9.43
C VAL A 192 9.15 0.07 10.57
N GLY A 193 8.20 0.96 10.86
CA GLY A 193 7.14 0.74 11.84
C GLY A 193 6.32 -0.51 11.54
N TYR A 194 6.01 -0.81 10.28
CA TYR A 194 5.29 -2.04 9.90
C TYR A 194 6.09 -3.30 10.19
N VAL A 195 7.40 -3.27 9.96
CA VAL A 195 8.30 -4.40 10.23
C VAL A 195 8.45 -4.63 11.74
N GLU A 196 8.63 -3.55 12.50
CA GLU A 196 8.79 -3.61 13.97
C GLU A 196 7.46 -3.91 14.68
N TYR A 197 6.34 -3.60 14.04
CA TYR A 197 5.01 -3.90 14.56
C TYR A 197 4.87 -5.39 14.85
N LYS A 198 4.67 -5.72 16.14
CA LYS A 198 4.52 -7.09 16.66
C LYS A 198 5.75 -8.00 16.51
N LYS A 199 7.00 -7.51 16.56
CA LYS A 199 8.32 -8.21 16.74
C LYS A 199 8.53 -9.63 16.15
N LYS A 200 7.65 -10.60 16.39
CA LYS A 200 7.58 -11.94 15.77
C LYS A 200 6.68 -12.05 14.53
N ARG A 201 5.84 -11.04 14.23
CA ARG A 201 4.83 -11.04 13.14
C ARG A 201 4.80 -9.72 12.34
N GLY A 202 5.96 -9.12 12.11
CA GLY A 202 6.11 -7.89 11.33
C GLY A 202 5.43 -7.97 9.97
N ASP A 203 4.85 -6.85 9.53
CA ASP A 203 4.23 -6.75 8.21
C ASP A 203 5.27 -6.33 7.16
N VAL A 204 5.89 -7.35 6.56
CA VAL A 204 6.87 -7.17 5.49
C VAL A 204 6.20 -6.77 4.17
N THR A 205 4.96 -7.18 3.94
CA THR A 205 4.25 -6.93 2.67
C THR A 205 3.93 -5.46 2.49
N GLY A 206 3.40 -4.81 3.53
CA GLY A 206 3.15 -3.36 3.48
C GLY A 206 4.44 -2.55 3.35
N ALA A 207 5.51 -2.97 4.05
CA ALA A 207 6.82 -2.31 3.96
C ALA A 207 7.44 -2.45 2.56
N LEU A 208 7.32 -3.62 1.91
CA LEU A 208 7.80 -3.85 0.55
C LEU A 208 7.21 -2.85 -0.44
N VAL A 209 5.90 -2.60 -0.37
CA VAL A 209 5.22 -1.67 -1.28
C VAL A 209 5.72 -0.25 -1.12
N ILE A 210 5.89 0.20 0.13
CA ILE A 210 6.44 1.53 0.39
C ILE A 210 7.88 1.61 -0.14
N GLY A 211 8.70 0.57 0.07
CA GLY A 211 10.07 0.49 -0.46
C GLY A 211 10.14 0.55 -1.98
N LEU A 212 9.25 -0.18 -2.68
CA LEU A 212 9.11 -0.09 -4.14
C LEU A 212 8.66 1.31 -4.56
N GLY A 213 7.73 1.94 -3.83
CA GLY A 213 7.30 3.31 -4.06
C GLY A 213 8.45 4.32 -3.96
N LEU A 214 9.30 4.19 -2.94
CA LEU A 214 10.50 5.03 -2.77
C LEU A 214 11.51 4.79 -3.92
N LEU A 215 11.68 3.54 -4.36
CA LEU A 215 12.52 3.22 -5.53
C LEU A 215 11.94 3.81 -6.83
N ALA A 216 10.61 3.86 -6.94
CA ALA A 216 9.94 4.49 -8.06
C ALA A 216 10.12 6.01 -8.07
N ILE A 217 10.12 6.65 -6.89
CA ILE A 217 10.48 8.07 -6.76
C ILE A 217 11.93 8.29 -7.20
N PHE A 218 12.87 7.47 -6.73
CA PHE A 218 14.28 7.55 -7.12
C PHE A 218 14.46 7.46 -8.65
N THR A 219 13.82 6.49 -9.29
CA THR A 219 13.95 6.29 -10.74
C THR A 219 13.32 7.40 -11.59
N ASN A 220 12.41 8.19 -11.04
CA ASN A 220 11.73 9.27 -11.76
C ASN A 220 12.32 10.66 -11.49
N GLN A 221 12.81 10.91 -10.27
CA GLN A 221 13.23 12.25 -9.85
C GLN A 221 14.69 12.52 -10.20
N HIS A 222 14.96 13.70 -10.78
CA HIS A 222 16.31 14.13 -11.19
C HIS A 222 16.95 15.19 -10.28
N ASP A 223 16.18 15.83 -9.39
CA ASP A 223 16.76 16.72 -8.38
C ASP A 223 17.59 15.90 -7.40
N ALA A 224 18.88 16.24 -7.25
CA ALA A 224 19.83 15.44 -6.50
C ALA A 224 19.41 15.21 -5.03
N TRP A 225 18.77 16.19 -4.39
CA TRP A 225 18.35 16.05 -2.99
C TRP A 225 17.24 14.99 -2.86
N ILE A 226 16.27 15.03 -3.76
CA ILE A 226 15.13 14.13 -3.76
C ILE A 226 15.55 12.74 -4.24
N HIS A 227 16.29 12.67 -5.34
CA HIS A 227 16.77 11.44 -5.97
C HIS A 227 17.53 10.56 -4.97
N TRP A 228 18.60 11.09 -4.36
CA TRP A 228 19.43 10.30 -3.45
C TRP A 228 18.74 10.00 -2.11
N THR A 229 17.89 10.91 -1.62
CA THR A 229 17.10 10.65 -0.40
C THR A 229 16.09 9.52 -0.62
N ALA A 230 15.43 9.49 -1.78
CA ALA A 230 14.50 8.42 -2.15
C ALA A 230 15.21 7.06 -2.25
N LEU A 231 16.42 7.02 -2.83
CA LEU A 231 17.22 5.79 -2.87
C LEU A 231 17.60 5.32 -1.47
N ALA A 232 18.08 6.22 -0.61
CA ALA A 232 18.44 5.88 0.76
C ALA A 232 17.23 5.31 1.52
N GLY A 233 16.07 5.96 1.41
CA GLY A 233 14.82 5.47 1.98
C GLY A 233 14.43 4.09 1.44
N ALA A 234 14.49 3.88 0.12
CA ALA A 234 14.20 2.60 -0.51
C ALA A 234 15.12 1.48 0.00
N ILE A 235 16.43 1.73 0.07
CA ILE A 235 17.42 0.77 0.58
C ILE A 235 17.12 0.42 2.04
N ILE A 236 16.88 1.43 2.89
CA ILE A 236 16.51 1.20 4.29
C ILE A 236 15.26 0.32 4.36
N THR A 237 14.18 0.72 3.70
CA THR A 237 12.90 0.01 3.76
C THR A 237 12.97 -1.42 3.22
N LEU A 238 13.70 -1.67 2.13
CA LEU A 238 13.79 -2.99 1.50
C LEU A 238 14.75 -3.94 2.22
N ILE A 239 15.82 -3.43 2.83
CA ILE A 239 16.82 -4.26 3.52
C ILE A 239 16.46 -4.49 4.99
N TYR A 240 15.79 -3.52 5.64
CA TYR A 240 15.46 -3.61 7.08
C TYR A 240 14.75 -4.91 7.48
N PRO A 241 13.77 -5.45 6.72
CA PRO A 241 13.17 -6.76 7.01
C PRO A 241 14.15 -7.94 7.07
N ALA A 242 15.29 -7.87 6.36
CA ALA A 242 16.31 -8.92 6.34
C ALA A 242 17.23 -8.90 7.57
N ARG A 243 17.17 -7.84 8.39
CA ARG A 243 18.00 -7.64 9.59
C ARG A 243 18.12 -8.90 10.46
N PRO A 244 17.05 -9.60 10.88
CA PRO A 244 17.16 -10.74 11.80
C PRO A 244 18.00 -11.89 11.22
N TYR A 245 17.98 -12.08 9.89
CA TYR A 245 18.75 -13.12 9.21
C TYR A 245 20.23 -12.75 9.12
N VAL A 246 20.53 -11.48 8.85
CA VAL A 246 21.90 -10.96 8.84
C VAL A 246 22.53 -11.07 10.23
N PHE A 247 21.81 -10.70 11.30
CA PHE A 247 22.31 -10.82 12.67
C PHE A 247 22.60 -12.29 13.07
N ARG A 248 21.78 -13.24 12.60
CA ARG A 248 22.04 -14.68 12.78
C ARG A 248 23.28 -15.16 12.03
N LEU A 249 23.50 -14.71 10.80
CA LEU A 249 24.67 -15.07 9.99
C LEU A 249 25.98 -14.48 10.53
N VAL A 250 25.92 -13.31 11.17
CA VAL A 250 27.09 -12.62 11.76
C VAL A 250 27.39 -13.15 13.18
N GLY A 251 26.70 -14.19 13.65
CA GLY A 251 27.02 -14.87 14.92
C GLY A 251 26.63 -14.07 16.18
N ARG A 252 25.85 -12.98 16.05
CA ARG A 252 25.24 -12.29 17.18
C ARG A 252 23.94 -13.01 17.56
N SER A 253 24.08 -14.14 18.24
CA SER A 253 22.99 -14.77 18.97
C SER A 253 22.51 -13.80 20.06
N ASP A 254 21.20 -13.58 20.18
CA ASP A 254 20.57 -12.87 21.31
C ASP A 254 20.79 -13.65 22.62
N SER A 255 22.02 -13.72 23.11
CA SER A 255 22.38 -14.32 24.40
C SER A 255 22.07 -13.40 25.59
N GLU A 256 21.58 -12.19 25.36
CA GLU A 256 21.27 -11.23 26.44
C GLU A 256 19.85 -11.35 27.02
N ASN A 257 19.00 -12.24 26.50
CA ASN A 257 17.68 -12.53 27.09
C ASN A 257 17.62 -13.94 27.69
N ALA A 258 18.59 -14.30 28.53
CA ALA A 258 18.38 -15.36 29.50
C ALA A 258 17.43 -14.80 30.59
N PRO A 259 16.30 -15.46 30.91
CA PRO A 259 15.52 -15.08 32.07
C PRO A 259 16.41 -15.30 33.29
N LEU A 260 16.68 -14.24 34.05
CA LEU A 260 17.20 -14.37 35.40
C LEU A 260 16.16 -15.16 36.18
N LEU A 261 16.41 -16.45 36.36
CA LEU A 261 15.75 -17.25 37.38
C LEU A 261 16.13 -16.63 38.73
N GLY A 262 15.14 -16.03 39.37
CA GLY A 262 15.18 -15.43 40.71
C GLY A 262 13.76 -15.05 41.12
#